data_AF-C0C5B3-F1
#
_entry.id   AF-C0C5B3-F1
#
_cell.length_a   1.000
_cell.length_b   1.000
_cell.length_c   1.000
_cell.angle_alpha   90.00
_cell.angle_beta   90.00
_cell.angle_gamma   90.00
#
_symmetry.space_group_name_H-M   'P 1'
#
loop_
_entity.id
_entity.type
_entity.pdbx_description
1 polymer ?
#
loop_
_entity_poly.entity_id
_entity_poly.type
_entity_poly.pdbx_seq_one_letter_code
_entity_poly.pdbx_strand_id
1 'polypeptide(L)'
;MQDENYLLSVSKLLYPQIAKKYQATSSSVERDIRTVINVCWERGNRQLLEDISLRPLNTRPTSSVFLDILVHYLRQDCLDKL
;
A
#
# COMPACT_ATOMS: atom_id res chain seq x y z
N MET A 1 9.62 -11.14 15.94
CA MET A 1 8.32 -10.43 16.07
C MET A 1 8.47 -9.13 15.29
N GLN A 2 7.95 -9.07 14.06
CA GLN A 2 8.04 -7.87 13.21
C GLN A 2 6.98 -6.86 13.67
N ASP A 3 7.49 -5.75 14.23
CA ASP A 3 6.86 -4.50 14.66
C ASP A 3 5.34 -4.33 14.49
N GLU A 4 4.60 -4.50 15.59
CA GLU A 4 3.27 -3.89 15.79
C GLU A 4 3.29 -2.36 15.62
N ASN A 5 4.46 -1.71 15.75
CA ASN A 5 4.62 -0.27 15.52
C ASN A 5 4.52 0.16 14.05
N TYR A 6 4.62 -0.77 13.09
CA TYR A 6 4.62 -0.40 11.68
C TYR A 6 3.25 0.10 11.21
N LEU A 7 2.15 -0.54 11.66
CA LEU A 7 0.78 -0.12 11.37
C LEU A 7 0.45 1.27 11.94
N LEU A 8 0.96 1.57 13.14
CA LEU A 8 0.82 2.89 13.77
C LEU A 8 1.63 3.97 13.05
N SER A 9 2.70 3.60 12.35
CA SER A 9 3.61 4.53 11.67
C SER A 9 3.05 5.07 10.36
N VAL A 10 2.22 4.30 9.64
CA VAL A 10 1.68 4.73 8.34
C VAL A 10 0.81 5.99 8.49
N SER A 11 -0.19 5.95 9.37
CA SER A 11 -1.10 7.08 9.55
C SER A 11 -0.49 8.25 10.32
N LYS A 12 0.44 7.98 11.26
CA LYS A 12 1.03 9.00 12.13
C LYS A 12 2.31 9.63 11.59
N LEU A 13 3.04 8.95 10.70
CA LEU A 13 4.32 9.44 10.16
C LEU A 13 4.26 9.56 8.64
N LEU A 14 3.92 8.48 7.93
CA LEU A 14 4.00 8.47 6.46
C LEU A 14 3.01 9.44 5.81
N TYR A 15 1.73 9.38 6.18
CA TYR A 15 0.72 10.26 5.58
C TYR A 15 1.00 11.75 5.83
N PRO A 16 1.35 12.19 7.05
CA PRO A 16 1.78 13.57 7.28
C PRO A 16 3.00 14.01 6.47
N GLN A 17 3.99 13.13 6.28
CA GLN A 17 5.18 13.44 5.48
C GLN A 17 4.84 13.61 4.00
N ILE A 18 4.02 12.71 3.43
CA ILE A 18 3.53 12.82 2.05
C ILE A 18 2.70 14.10 1.90
N ALA A 19 1.76 14.35 2.82
CA ALA A 19 0.93 15.54 2.82
C ALA A 19 1.75 16.84 2.81
N LYS A 20 2.77 16.93 3.67
CA LYS A 20 3.69 18.08 3.70
C LYS A 20 4.44 18.25 2.37
N LYS A 21 4.94 17.17 1.79
CA LYS A 21 5.71 17.20 0.54
C LYS A 21 4.88 17.68 -0.65
N TYR A 22 3.61 17.25 -0.72
CA TYR A 22 2.74 17.52 -1.87
C TYR A 22 1.67 18.59 -1.59
N GLN A 23 1.82 19.38 -0.52
CA GLN A 23 0.85 20.42 -0.13
C GLN A 23 -0.60 19.90 -0.03
N ALA A 24 -0.76 18.69 0.51
CA ALA A 24 -2.03 18.02 0.72
C ALA A 24 -2.32 17.88 2.22
N THR A 25 -3.41 17.18 2.58
CA THR A 25 -3.73 16.81 3.96
C THR A 25 -3.53 15.31 4.18
N SER A 26 -3.21 14.89 5.41
CA SER A 26 -3.05 13.47 5.73
C SER A 26 -4.33 12.65 5.45
N SER A 27 -5.51 13.26 5.60
CA SER A 27 -6.80 12.63 5.29
C SER A 27 -7.04 12.51 3.78
N SER A 28 -6.60 13.47 2.97
CA SER A 28 -6.60 13.33 1.51
C SER A 28 -5.71 12.17 1.07
N VAL A 29 -4.49 12.06 1.61
CA VAL A 29 -3.55 10.96 1.31
C VAL A 29 -4.17 9.60 1.68
N GLU A 30 -4.77 9.48 2.86
CA GLU A 30 -5.47 8.26 3.28
C GLU A 30 -6.61 7.90 2.32
N ARG A 31 -7.46 8.87 1.99
CA ARG A 31 -8.60 8.68 1.09
C ARG A 31 -8.14 8.25 -0.31
N ASP A 32 -7.09 8.85 -0.83
CA ASP A 32 -6.60 8.54 -2.17
C ASP A 32 -6.03 7.11 -2.21
N ILE A 33 -5.27 6.71 -1.20
CA ILE A 33 -4.78 5.32 -1.06
C ILE A 33 -5.96 4.34 -0.98
N ARG A 34 -6.98 4.62 -0.15
CA ARG A 34 -8.18 3.77 -0.06
C ARG A 34 -8.93 3.70 -1.40
N THR A 35 -8.99 4.81 -2.13
CA THR A 35 -9.62 4.86 -3.46
C THR A 35 -8.89 3.95 -4.44
N VAL A 36 -7.54 4.02 -4.49
CA VAL A 36 -6.73 3.16 -5.35
C VAL A 36 -6.94 1.68 -5.00
N ILE A 37 -6.94 1.34 -3.70
CA ILE A 37 -7.21 -0.03 -3.23
C ILE A 37 -8.59 -0.51 -3.71
N ASN A 38 -9.63 0.31 -3.57
CA ASN A 38 -10.97 -0.05 -4.02
C ASN A 38 -11.03 -0.24 -5.54
N VAL A 39 -10.39 0.64 -6.31
CA VAL A 39 -10.33 0.51 -7.77
C VAL A 39 -9.60 -0.77 -8.16
N CYS A 40 -8.46 -1.07 -7.53
CA CYS A 40 -7.74 -2.31 -7.78
C CYS A 40 -8.60 -3.53 -7.47
N TRP A 41 -9.33 -3.51 -6.36
CA TRP A 41 -10.14 -4.63 -5.90
C TRP A 41 -11.41 -4.85 -6.72
N GLU A 42 -12.11 -3.77 -7.10
CA GLU A 42 -13.47 -3.85 -7.65
C GLU A 42 -13.51 -3.72 -9.18
N ARG A 43 -12.54 -3.04 -9.81
CA ARG A 43 -12.60 -2.67 -11.24
C ARG A 43 -11.69 -3.50 -12.16
N GLY A 44 -11.21 -4.65 -11.69
CA GLY A 44 -10.54 -5.64 -12.55
C GLY A 44 -9.02 -5.74 -12.42
N ASN A 45 -8.38 -4.85 -11.64
CA ASN A 45 -6.95 -4.99 -11.29
C ASN A 45 -6.71 -5.95 -10.11
N ARG A 46 -7.70 -6.80 -9.79
CA ARG A 46 -7.61 -7.78 -8.71
C ARG A 46 -6.63 -8.89 -9.05
N GLN A 47 -6.64 -9.38 -10.30
CA GLN A 47 -5.70 -10.41 -10.74
C GLN A 47 -4.25 -9.94 -10.59
N LEU A 48 -3.94 -8.75 -11.11
CA LEU A 48 -2.60 -8.17 -10.95
C LEU A 48 -2.21 -8.01 -9.47
N LEU A 49 -3.15 -7.54 -8.64
CA LEU A 49 -2.93 -7.39 -7.21
C LEU A 49 -2.67 -8.75 -6.51
N GLU A 50 -3.33 -9.82 -6.95
CA GLU A 50 -3.10 -11.19 -6.49
C GLU A 50 -1.76 -11.74 -7.00
N ASP A 51 -1.38 -11.46 -8.25
CA ASP A 51 -0.13 -11.93 -8.87
C ASP A 51 1.10 -11.32 -8.18
N ILE A 52 1.05 -10.04 -7.83
CA ILE A 52 2.14 -9.36 -7.11
C ILE A 52 2.07 -9.60 -5.60
N SER A 53 0.97 -10.19 -5.12
CA SER A 53 0.84 -10.56 -3.72
C SER A 53 1.47 -11.94 -3.52
N LEU A 54 2.48 -12.04 -2.64
CA LEU A 54 3.07 -13.32 -2.23
C LEU A 54 2.11 -14.26 -1.45
N ARG A 55 0.83 -13.88 -1.35
CA ARG A 55 -0.20 -14.58 -0.59
C ARG A 55 -1.56 -14.45 -1.27
N PRO A 56 -2.44 -15.44 -1.15
CA PRO A 56 -3.80 -15.33 -1.67
C PRO A 56 -4.56 -14.19 -0.97
N LEU A 57 -5.23 -13.35 -1.76
CA LEU A 57 -6.07 -12.27 -1.27
C LEU A 57 -7.55 -12.68 -1.32
N ASN A 58 -8.08 -13.12 -0.19
CA ASN A 58 -9.50 -13.48 -0.08
C ASN A 58 -10.39 -12.26 0.16
N THR A 59 -9.84 -11.19 0.72
CA THR A 59 -10.54 -9.96 1.08
C THR A 59 -9.74 -8.74 0.65
N ARG A 60 -10.44 -7.61 0.50
CA ARG A 60 -9.81 -6.34 0.12
C ARG A 60 -8.73 -5.96 1.13
N PRO A 61 -7.49 -5.68 0.69
CA PRO A 61 -6.40 -5.39 1.60
C PRO A 61 -6.62 -4.07 2.35
N THR A 62 -6.11 -3.98 3.57
CA THR A 62 -6.00 -2.70 4.29
C THR A 62 -4.87 -1.86 3.70
N SER A 63 -4.84 -0.55 3.98
CA SER A 63 -3.80 0.34 3.43
C SER A 63 -2.38 -0.15 3.73
N SER A 64 -2.11 -0.62 4.94
CA SER A 64 -0.79 -1.11 5.30
C SER A 64 -0.44 -2.43 4.60
N VAL A 65 -1.40 -3.34 4.44
CA VAL A 65 -1.19 -4.59 3.68
C VAL A 65 -0.93 -4.28 2.21
N PHE A 66 -1.68 -3.35 1.63
CA PHE A 66 -1.49 -2.94 0.25
C PHE A 66 -0.10 -2.32 0.03
N LEU A 67 0.34 -1.43 0.93
CA LEU A 67 1.68 -0.84 0.87
C LEU A 67 2.78 -1.90 1.04
N ASP A 68 2.60 -2.88 1.92
CA ASP A 68 3.53 -4.01 2.10
C ASP A 68 3.72 -4.81 0.81
N ILE A 69 2.61 -5.16 0.13
CA ILE A 69 2.63 -5.84 -1.17
C ILE A 69 3.42 -5.03 -2.19
N LEU A 70 3.15 -3.73 -2.32
CA LEU A 70 3.83 -2.85 -3.27
C LEU A 70 5.32 -2.69 -2.97
N VAL A 71 5.69 -2.47 -1.70
CA VAL A 71 7.09 -2.34 -1.29
C VAL A 71 7.85 -3.63 -1.58
N HIS A 72 7.23 -4.77 -1.35
CA HIS A 72 7.83 -6.07 -1.65
C HIS A 72 8.04 -6.24 -3.16
N TYR A 73 7.01 -6.04 -3.96
CA TYR A 73 7.08 -6.15 -5.41
C TYR A 73 8.16 -5.24 -6.02
N LEU A 74 8.22 -3.98 -5.58
CA LEU A 74 9.23 -3.03 -6.04
C LEU A 74 10.66 -3.41 -5.63
N ARG A 75 10.84 -4.05 -4.47
CA ARG A 75 12.16 -4.55 -4.04
C ARG A 75 12.59 -5.77 -4.84
N GLN A 76 11.68 -6.69 -5.13
CA GLN A 76 11.98 -7.84 -5.99
C GLN A 76 12.35 -7.41 -7.41
N ASP A 77 11.55 -6.54 -8.05
CA ASP A 77 11.85 -6.04 -9.41
C ASP A 77 13.20 -5.30 -9.49
N CYS A 78 13.64 -4.67 -8.39
CA CYS A 78 14.96 -4.03 -8.32
C CYS A 78 16.11 -5.04 -8.16
N LEU A 79 15.87 -6.19 -7.50
CA LEU A 79 16.85 -7.26 -7.33
C LEU A 79 16.99 -8.12 -8.60
N ASP A 80 15.91 -8.32 -9.35
CA ASP A 80 15.91 -9.11 -10.60
C ASP A 80 16.60 -8.38 -11.77
N LYS A 81 16.92 -7.09 -11.60
CA LYS A 81 17.61 -6.24 -12.60
C LYS A 81 19.12 -6.12 -12.39
N LEU A 82 19.69 -6.87 -11.43
CA LEU A 82 21.13 -7.00 -11.17
C LEU A 82 21.64 -8.37 -11.63
#